data_AF-A0A0L0G2W7-F1
#
_entry.id   AF-A0A0L0G2W7-F1
#
_cell.length_a   1.000
_cell.length_b   1.000
_cell.length_c   1.000
_cell.angle_alpha   90.00
_cell.angle_beta   90.00
_cell.angle_gamma   90.00
#
_symmetry.space_group_name_H-M   'P 1'
#
loop_
_entity.id
_entity.type
_entity.pdbx_description
1 polymer ?
#
loop_
_entity_poly.entity_id
_entity_poly.type
_entity_poly.pdbx_seq_one_letter_code
_entity_poly.pdbx_strand_id
1 'polypeptide(L)'
;MFSNHGASLPEHIADGDLDGDYYFIIWDNDILDEISLQAYVLPTEAKPLPPHKLKNDPLDVSDLGDDWFKEGQRFLKDPERMTEKRDISVLYGLWKDCAELYGLDHRDSRGFEAAFVQAIDQGKHGDEIELDDDLRARFLAKKGSK
;
A
#
# COMPACT_ATOMS: atom_id res chain seq x y z
N MET A 1 -2.00 -14.17 21.00
CA MET A 1 -0.82 -13.36 21.37
C MET A 1 0.31 -13.77 20.43
N PHE A 2 0.95 -12.82 19.77
CA PHE A 2 2.08 -13.10 18.89
C PHE A 2 3.37 -13.29 19.68
N SER A 3 4.30 -14.09 19.13
CA SER A 3 5.65 -14.25 19.70
C SER A 3 6.44 -12.95 19.56
N ASN A 4 7.23 -12.61 20.59
CA ASN A 4 8.23 -11.52 20.53
C ASN A 4 9.63 -12.02 20.11
N HIS A 5 9.73 -13.27 19.70
CA HIS A 5 10.95 -13.89 19.21
C HIS A 5 10.84 -14.20 17.72
N GLY A 6 11.89 -13.88 16.97
CA GLY A 6 11.94 -14.08 15.51
C GLY A 6 11.42 -12.87 14.74
N ALA A 7 11.06 -13.09 13.48
CA ALA A 7 10.42 -12.08 12.65
C ALA A 7 8.98 -11.80 13.14
N SER A 8 8.55 -10.56 13.00
CA SER A 8 7.22 -10.12 13.43
C SER A 8 6.14 -10.79 12.58
N LEU A 9 5.28 -11.61 13.20
CA LEU A 9 4.17 -12.24 12.48
C LEU A 9 3.16 -11.21 11.93
N PRO A 10 2.78 -10.14 12.68
CA PRO A 10 2.05 -9.00 12.13
C PRO A 10 2.57 -8.49 10.79
N GLU A 11 3.87 -8.18 10.72
CA GLU A 11 4.50 -7.64 9.51
C GLU A 11 4.41 -8.63 8.34
N HIS A 12 4.46 -9.94 8.62
CA HIS A 12 4.27 -10.97 7.59
C HIS A 12 2.82 -11.12 7.12
N ILE A 13 1.84 -10.58 7.85
CA ILE A 13 0.43 -10.60 7.49
C ILE A 13 0.07 -9.21 6.94
N ALA A 14 0.35 -9.02 5.65
CA ALA A 14 0.04 -7.79 4.92
C ALA A 14 0.65 -6.51 5.54
N ASP A 15 1.90 -6.58 6.00
CA ASP A 15 2.65 -5.47 6.62
C ASP A 15 1.92 -4.82 7.81
N GLY A 16 1.14 -5.62 8.55
CA GLY A 16 0.38 -5.16 9.71
C GLY A 16 1.23 -4.94 10.97
N ASP A 17 0.65 -4.28 11.96
CA ASP A 17 1.27 -4.04 13.26
C ASP A 17 0.31 -4.31 14.45
N LEU A 18 0.60 -3.75 15.62
CA LEU A 18 -0.19 -3.93 16.85
C LEU A 18 -0.85 -2.64 17.33
N ASP A 19 -0.99 -1.63 16.47
CA ASP A 19 -1.55 -0.32 16.81
C ASP A 19 -3.08 -0.22 16.65
N GLY A 20 -3.71 -1.28 16.10
CA GLY A 20 -5.15 -1.33 15.89
C GLY A 20 -5.62 -2.41 14.92
N ASP A 21 -4.71 -3.12 14.26
CA ASP A 21 -5.04 -4.14 13.26
C ASP A 21 -5.83 -5.33 13.82
N TYR A 22 -6.79 -5.78 13.02
CA TYR A 22 -7.60 -6.97 13.30
C TYR A 22 -7.16 -8.13 12.42
N TYR A 23 -6.88 -9.26 13.07
CA TYR A 23 -6.46 -10.49 12.41
C TYR A 23 -7.62 -11.46 12.31
N PHE A 24 -7.82 -12.02 11.11
CA PHE A 24 -8.76 -13.12 10.93
C PHE A 24 -8.11 -14.43 11.40
N ILE A 25 -8.72 -15.06 12.41
CA ILE A 25 -8.19 -16.29 13.03
C ILE A 25 -9.12 -17.44 12.68
N ILE A 26 -8.58 -18.48 12.04
CA ILE A 26 -9.27 -19.73 11.74
C ILE A 26 -8.66 -20.84 12.61
N TRP A 27 -9.53 -21.62 13.25
CA TRP A 27 -9.16 -22.82 14.02
C TRP A 27 -9.88 -24.07 13.53
N ASP A 28 -10.50 -24.00 12.36
CA ASP A 28 -11.20 -25.10 11.73
C ASP A 28 -10.20 -26.06 11.06
N ASN A 29 -10.12 -27.29 11.54
CA ASN A 29 -9.12 -28.25 11.06
C ASN A 29 -9.36 -28.67 9.61
N ASP A 30 -10.62 -28.75 9.16
CA ASP A 30 -10.92 -29.18 7.79
C ASP A 30 -10.40 -28.13 6.79
N ILE A 31 -10.54 -26.85 7.14
CA ILE A 31 -9.97 -25.74 6.35
C ILE A 31 -8.44 -25.73 6.45
N LEU A 32 -7.88 -25.91 7.65
CA LEU A 32 -6.44 -25.88 7.88
C LEU A 32 -5.71 -27.02 7.14
N ASP A 33 -6.32 -28.19 7.03
CA ASP A 33 -5.77 -29.34 6.32
C ASP A 33 -5.70 -29.11 4.80
N GLU A 34 -6.55 -28.24 4.26
CA GLU A 34 -6.54 -27.85 2.84
C GLU A 34 -5.54 -26.72 2.51
N ILE A 35 -5.07 -25.98 3.52
CA ILE A 35 -4.14 -24.86 3.33
C ILE A 35 -2.72 -25.39 3.13
N SER A 36 -2.20 -25.27 1.90
CA SER A 36 -0.79 -25.48 1.62
C SER A 36 0.02 -24.24 1.98
N LEU A 37 0.96 -24.39 2.91
CA LEU A 37 1.91 -23.33 3.24
C LEU A 37 2.86 -23.12 2.05
N GLN A 38 2.64 -22.07 1.27
CA GLN A 38 3.66 -21.58 0.37
C GLN A 38 4.76 -20.92 1.20
N ALA A 39 6.02 -21.28 0.93
CA ALA A 39 7.15 -20.63 1.55
C ALA A 39 7.11 -19.14 1.17
N TYR A 40 6.94 -18.28 2.18
CA TYR A 40 7.08 -16.85 1.99
C TYR A 40 8.53 -16.57 1.58
N VAL A 41 8.73 -16.16 0.33
CA VAL A 41 10.02 -15.69 -0.13
C VAL A 41 10.15 -14.27 0.41
N LEU A 42 10.91 -14.11 1.49
CA LEU A 42 11.33 -12.79 1.95
C LEU A 42 11.86 -12.03 0.72
N PRO A 43 11.39 -10.80 0.46
CA PRO A 43 11.97 -9.96 -0.58
C PRO A 43 13.49 -9.98 -0.39
N THR A 44 14.20 -10.52 -1.39
CA THR A 44 15.64 -10.77 -1.32
C THR A 44 16.33 -9.42 -1.33
N GLU A 45 16.50 -8.85 -0.14
CA GLU A 45 16.85 -7.44 0.06
C GLU A 45 15.86 -6.55 -0.69
N ALA A 46 14.87 -6.01 0.02
CA ALA A 46 14.18 -4.82 -0.48
C ALA A 46 15.28 -3.91 -1.02
N LYS A 47 15.28 -3.66 -2.35
CA LYS A 47 16.16 -2.65 -2.95
C LYS A 47 16.06 -1.48 -1.99
N PRO A 48 17.16 -1.03 -1.37
CA PRO A 48 17.08 0.03 -0.39
C PRO A 48 16.25 1.10 -1.05
N LEU A 49 15.06 1.37 -0.48
CA LEU A 49 14.19 2.42 -0.99
C LEU A 49 15.13 3.60 -1.18
N PRO A 50 15.23 4.15 -2.40
CA PRO A 50 16.17 5.23 -2.66
C PRO A 50 15.97 6.22 -1.51
N PRO A 51 17.04 6.51 -0.76
CA PRO A 51 16.94 7.15 0.56
C PRO A 51 15.95 8.27 0.42
N HIS A 52 14.83 8.20 1.17
CA HIS A 52 13.67 9.08 0.99
C HIS A 52 14.20 10.39 0.45
N LYS A 53 14.02 10.62 -0.85
CA LYS A 53 13.97 11.99 -1.30
C LYS A 53 12.62 12.39 -0.76
N LEU A 54 12.58 12.69 0.55
CA LEU A 54 11.84 13.84 1.03
C LEU A 54 12.07 14.83 -0.11
N LYS A 55 11.03 15.08 -0.91
CA LYS A 55 10.98 16.32 -1.65
C LYS A 55 11.08 17.32 -0.51
N ASN A 56 12.33 17.69 -0.23
CA ASN A 56 12.72 18.69 0.72
C ASN A 56 12.26 20.00 0.08
N ASP A 57 10.95 20.20 -0.03
CA ASP A 57 10.41 21.25 0.77
C ASP A 57 10.07 20.57 2.08
N PRO A 58 10.99 20.55 3.07
CA PRO A 58 10.50 20.47 4.43
C PRO A 58 9.48 21.61 4.48
N LEU A 59 8.21 21.29 4.75
CA LEU A 59 7.41 22.28 5.46
C LEU A 59 8.25 22.57 6.67
N ASP A 60 8.95 23.70 6.64
CA ASP A 60 9.83 24.11 7.71
C ASP A 60 8.92 24.31 8.90
N VAL A 61 8.81 23.27 9.72
CA VAL A 61 7.92 23.25 10.88
C VAL A 61 8.39 24.28 11.92
N SER A 62 9.63 24.75 11.79
CA SER A 62 10.14 25.89 12.57
C SER A 62 9.65 27.24 12.05
N ASP A 63 9.12 27.32 10.82
CA ASP A 63 8.57 28.52 10.19
C ASP A 63 7.02 28.54 10.14
N LEU A 64 6.36 27.43 10.52
CA LEU A 64 4.89 27.37 10.60
C LEU A 64 4.32 28.23 11.74
N GLY A 65 5.12 28.53 12.78
CA GLY A 65 4.77 29.49 13.85
C GLY A 65 3.32 29.38 14.34
N ASP A 66 2.61 30.52 14.36
CA ASP A 66 1.17 30.59 14.69
C ASP A 66 0.25 30.20 13.50
N ASP A 67 0.81 30.01 12.31
CA ASP A 67 0.06 29.74 11.07
C ASP A 67 -0.14 28.24 10.79
N TRP A 68 0.41 27.34 11.61
CA TRP A 68 0.23 25.88 11.47
C TRP A 68 -1.23 25.46 11.36
N PHE A 69 -2.12 26.14 12.09
CA PHE A 69 -3.55 25.85 12.06
C PHE A 69 -4.20 26.27 10.74
N LYS A 70 -3.78 27.41 10.17
CA LYS A 70 -4.28 27.86 8.86
C LYS A 70 -3.78 26.93 7.75
N GLU A 71 -2.54 26.48 7.85
CA GLU A 71 -1.96 25.53 6.91
C GLU A 71 -2.68 24.17 7.00
N GLY A 72 -2.93 23.66 8.21
CA GLY A 72 -3.74 22.47 8.42
C GLY A 72 -5.16 22.62 7.87
N GLN A 73 -5.79 23.79 8.01
CA GLN A 73 -7.09 24.07 7.40
C GLN A 73 -7.03 24.14 5.87
N ARG A 74 -5.96 24.69 5.29
CA ARG A 74 -5.74 24.71 3.85
C ARG A 74 -5.60 23.29 3.32
N PHE A 75 -4.79 22.49 4.01
CA PHE A 75 -4.58 21.08 3.71
C PHE A 75 -5.89 20.28 3.75
N LEU A 76 -6.71 20.44 4.80
CA LEU A 76 -8.00 19.76 4.93
C LEU A 76 -9.05 20.22 3.90
N LYS A 77 -8.89 21.41 3.33
CA LYS A 77 -9.80 21.97 2.32
C LYS A 77 -9.38 21.65 0.90
N ASP A 78 -8.20 21.05 0.70
CA ASP A 78 -7.67 20.73 -0.61
C ASP A 78 -8.44 19.55 -1.24
N PRO A 79 -9.27 19.79 -2.27
CA PRO A 79 -10.04 18.74 -2.90
C PRO A 79 -9.16 17.74 -3.65
N GLU A 80 -7.95 18.12 -4.07
CA GLU A 80 -7.05 17.22 -4.78
C GLU A 80 -6.53 16.12 -3.84
N ARG A 81 -6.24 16.45 -2.58
CA ARG A 81 -5.86 15.47 -1.55
C ARG A 81 -7.03 14.54 -1.19
N MET A 82 -8.26 15.04 -1.22
CA MET A 82 -9.46 14.22 -1.03
C MET A 82 -9.69 13.23 -2.19
N THR A 83 -9.11 13.48 -3.37
CA THR A 83 -9.16 12.55 -4.51
C THR A 83 -8.14 11.41 -4.48
N GLU A 84 -7.18 11.39 -3.54
CA GLU A 84 -6.19 10.31 -3.38
C GLU A 84 -6.86 8.93 -3.20
N LYS A 85 -8.04 8.87 -2.57
CA LYS A 85 -8.83 7.63 -2.43
C LYS A 85 -9.29 7.02 -3.76
N ARG A 86 -9.28 7.79 -4.85
CA ARG A 86 -9.69 7.33 -6.18
C ARG A 86 -8.68 6.35 -6.76
N ASP A 87 -7.39 6.54 -6.50
CA ASP A 87 -6.33 5.72 -7.08
C ASP A 87 -6.31 4.33 -6.45
N ILE A 88 -6.49 4.25 -5.13
CA ILE A 88 -6.66 3.00 -4.37
C ILE A 88 -7.77 2.14 -4.99
N SER A 89 -8.94 2.74 -5.26
CA SER A 89 -10.08 2.00 -5.81
C SER A 89 -9.85 1.52 -7.24
N VAL A 90 -9.11 2.28 -8.07
CA VAL A 90 -8.79 1.90 -9.45
C VAL A 90 -7.76 0.77 -9.46
N LEU A 91 -6.71 0.88 -8.65
CA LEU A 91 -5.65 -0.13 -8.53
C LEU A 91 -6.20 -1.45 -8.00
N TYR A 92 -7.03 -1.40 -6.95
CA TYR A 92 -7.72 -2.58 -6.44
C TYR A 92 -8.55 -3.28 -7.52
N GLY A 93 -9.30 -2.51 -8.32
CA GLY A 93 -10.07 -3.05 -9.42
C GLY A 93 -9.21 -3.69 -10.51
N LEU A 94 -8.06 -3.10 -10.85
CA LEU A 94 -7.12 -3.69 -11.83
C LEU A 94 -6.45 -4.96 -11.30
N TRP A 95 -6.01 -4.94 -10.05
CA TRP A 95 -5.48 -6.11 -9.37
C TRP A 95 -6.48 -7.26 -9.38
N LYS A 96 -7.72 -6.98 -8.96
CA LYS A 96 -8.79 -7.97 -8.93
C LYS A 96 -9.07 -8.55 -10.32
N ASP A 97 -9.23 -7.70 -11.33
CA ASP A 97 -9.47 -8.15 -12.70
C ASP A 97 -8.31 -9.04 -13.20
N CYS A 98 -7.05 -8.67 -12.93
CA CYS A 98 -5.88 -9.46 -13.29
C CYS A 98 -5.80 -10.80 -12.54
N ALA A 99 -6.08 -10.79 -11.24
CA ALA A 99 -6.09 -11.99 -10.41
C ALA A 99 -7.15 -12.99 -10.89
N GLU A 100 -8.34 -12.51 -11.25
CA GLU A 100 -9.42 -13.36 -11.79
C GLU A 100 -9.07 -13.93 -13.18
N LEU A 101 -8.38 -13.16 -14.03
CA LEU A 101 -8.05 -13.58 -15.39
C LEU A 101 -6.81 -14.48 -15.49
N TYR A 102 -5.78 -14.19 -14.70
CA TYR A 102 -4.44 -14.78 -14.86
C TYR A 102 -3.93 -15.50 -13.61
N GLY A 103 -4.63 -15.38 -12.48
CA GLY A 103 -4.19 -15.88 -11.17
C GLY A 103 -3.38 -14.86 -10.37
N LEU A 104 -3.24 -15.12 -9.07
CA LEU A 104 -2.55 -14.23 -8.12
C LEU A 104 -1.04 -14.14 -8.39
N ASP A 105 -0.43 -15.22 -8.86
CA ASP A 105 1.02 -15.28 -9.11
C ASP A 105 1.46 -14.65 -10.44
N HIS A 106 0.51 -14.17 -11.26
CA HIS A 106 0.84 -13.54 -12.53
C HIS A 106 1.56 -12.19 -12.31
N ARG A 107 2.54 -11.86 -13.19
CA ARG A 107 3.34 -10.62 -13.13
C ARG A 107 2.45 -9.39 -12.93
N ASP A 108 1.42 -9.23 -13.75
CA ASP A 108 0.53 -8.06 -13.70
C ASP A 108 -0.29 -8.00 -12.41
N SER A 109 -0.74 -9.16 -11.90
CA SER A 109 -1.47 -9.24 -10.63
C SER A 109 -0.57 -8.74 -9.51
N ARG A 110 0.65 -9.26 -9.40
CA ARG A 110 1.64 -8.79 -8.41
C ARG A 110 2.02 -7.33 -8.59
N GLY A 111 2.13 -6.86 -9.83
CA GLY A 111 2.43 -5.46 -10.14
C GLY A 111 1.34 -4.50 -9.66
N PHE A 112 0.06 -4.81 -9.89
CA PHE A 112 -1.03 -3.99 -9.38
C PHE A 112 -1.27 -4.15 -7.88
N GLU A 113 -0.98 -5.32 -7.31
CA GLU A 113 -0.97 -5.53 -5.85
C GLU A 113 0.05 -4.62 -5.16
N ALA A 114 1.31 -4.64 -5.63
CA ALA A 114 2.37 -3.80 -5.08
C ALA A 114 2.03 -2.31 -5.19
N ALA A 115 1.50 -1.88 -6.34
CA ALA A 115 1.07 -0.49 -6.52
C ALA A 115 -0.14 -0.12 -5.65
N PHE A 116 -1.06 -1.06 -5.40
CA PHE A 116 -2.19 -0.86 -4.49
C PHE A 116 -1.72 -0.67 -3.04
N VAL A 117 -0.75 -1.46 -2.58
CA VAL A 117 -0.12 -1.30 -1.25
C VAL A 117 0.55 0.08 -1.15
N GLN A 118 1.36 0.45 -2.14
CA GLN A 118 1.99 1.78 -2.18
C GLN A 118 0.96 2.92 -2.16
N ALA A 119 -0.20 2.76 -2.80
CA ALA A 119 -1.26 3.77 -2.79
C ALA A 119 -1.93 3.92 -1.41
N ILE A 120 -2.00 2.85 -0.62
CA ILE A 120 -2.47 2.92 0.77
C ILE A 120 -1.45 3.68 1.62
N ASP A 121 -0.16 3.39 1.43
CA ASP A 121 0.92 4.01 2.19
C ASP A 121 1.22 5.44 1.76
N GLN A 122 0.92 5.82 0.52
CA GLN A 122 1.03 7.20 0.04
C GLN A 122 0.20 8.17 0.90
N GLY A 123 -0.97 7.73 1.39
CA GLY A 123 -1.78 8.53 2.32
C GLY A 123 -1.11 8.79 3.66
N LYS A 124 -0.07 8.02 4.02
CA LYS A 124 0.73 8.16 5.26
C LYS A 124 2.07 8.88 5.02
N HIS A 125 2.76 8.59 3.92
CA HIS A 125 4.15 8.99 3.69
C HIS A 125 4.39 9.88 2.46
N GLY A 126 3.40 10.03 1.57
CA GLY A 126 3.47 10.94 0.41
C GLY A 126 4.32 10.46 -0.77
N ASP A 127 4.71 9.18 -0.82
CA ASP A 127 5.54 8.60 -1.87
C ASP A 127 4.79 8.42 -3.20
N GLU A 128 5.51 8.35 -4.32
CA GLU A 128 4.93 8.12 -5.66
C GLU A 128 4.69 6.63 -5.92
N ILE A 129 3.59 6.28 -6.60
CA ILE A 129 3.27 4.89 -6.96
C ILE A 129 4.16 4.44 -8.12
N GLU A 130 4.97 3.41 -7.88
CA GLU A 130 5.82 2.76 -8.87
C GLU A 130 5.04 1.68 -9.64
N LEU A 131 5.08 1.78 -10.97
CA LEU A 131 4.43 0.85 -11.90
C LEU A 131 5.28 0.79 -13.17
N ASP A 132 5.48 -0.42 -13.71
CA ASP A 132 6.04 -0.64 -15.05
C ASP A 132 5.20 0.10 -16.10
N ASP A 133 5.83 0.51 -17.21
CA ASP A 133 5.22 1.36 -18.22
C ASP A 133 3.89 0.80 -18.78
N ASP A 134 3.81 -0.52 -18.97
CA ASP A 134 2.62 -1.22 -19.46
C ASP A 134 1.47 -1.17 -18.44
N LEU A 135 1.78 -1.38 -17.16
CA LEU A 135 0.81 -1.32 -16.07
C LEU A 135 0.36 0.13 -15.80
N ARG A 136 1.28 1.09 -15.88
CA ARG A 136 1.01 2.52 -15.75
C ARG A 136 0.06 3.01 -16.83
N ALA A 137 0.25 2.60 -18.09
CA ALA A 137 -0.65 2.96 -19.19
C ALA A 137 -2.08 2.46 -18.93
N ARG A 138 -2.23 1.23 -18.45
CA ARG A 138 -3.54 0.63 -18.10
C ARG A 138 -4.21 1.34 -16.92
N PHE A 139 -3.43 1.67 -15.90
CA PHE A 139 -3.89 2.45 -14.75
C PHE A 139 -4.45 3.80 -15.18
N LEU A 140 -3.70 4.57 -15.98
CA LEU A 140 -4.13 5.88 -16.47
C LEU A 140 -5.38 5.79 -17.36
N ALA A 141 -5.45 4.78 -18.24
CA ALA A 141 -6.62 4.55 -19.08
C ALA A 141 -7.89 4.29 -18.24
N LYS A 142 -7.79 3.47 -17.18
CA LYS A 142 -8.93 3.18 -16.31
C LYS A 142 -9.28 4.36 -15.39
N LYS A 143 -8.27 5.11 -14.93
CA LYS A 143 -8.46 6.33 -14.13
C LYS A 143 -9.21 7.41 -14.91
N GLY A 144 -8.89 7.60 -16.19
CA GLY A 144 -9.54 8.58 -17.07
C GLY A 144 -10.93 8.20 -17.59
N SER A 145 -11.38 6.96 -17.38
CA SER A 145 -12.68 6.47 -17.85
C SER A 145 -13.84 6.72 -16.87
N LYS A 146 -13.58 7.32 -15.71
CA LYS A 146 -14.57 7.64 -14.66
C LYS A 146 -14.73 9.14 -14.49
#